data_AF-A0A1R3IMB1-F1
#
_entry.id   AF-A0A1R3IMB1-F1
#
_cell.length_a   1.000
_cell.length_b   1.000
_cell.length_c   1.000
_cell.angle_alpha   90.00
_cell.angle_beta   90.00
_cell.angle_gamma   90.00
#
_symmetry.space_group_name_H-M   'P 1'
#
loop_
_entity.id
_entity.type
_entity.pdbx_description
1 polymer ?
#
loop_
_entity_poly.entity_id
_entity_poly.type
_entity_poly.pdbx_seq_one_letter_code
_entity_poly.pdbx_strand_id
1 'polypeptide(L)'
;MLPPPPRPQPRAMDPRLQTESVIGGVSSADKITLGDIARERVDVISEKMHRLPDEYLDHLKIQLRAILESHNRDEFMILHNFVQTRSDLTAQTLIKAHQAQLEILVAINMGIQAFLHPTISLNLSRDCLIEIFVCKRCRNIACQSQLHCTCQICANRVGFCNLCTCVICNKFDFEVNTCRWIGCDLCSHWTHTDCAIRDGQICPSTEMLYFRCGSCNGTSGLLGWVKDVFQYSAPAWDRDALSLILHHHHYQAFGNGTGRLLMAPQEACHRVAEVAREVLRKIEMVGNEKMRMVKNARLSLDACEREVEDKAKQLEELKLERQKQLQELDRIVRLKQQEVDIFQLKADAAKRQAERLQRFALAKSADQSQQHYATTYNSFE
;
A
#
# COMPACT_ATOMS: atom_id res chain seq x y z
N MET A 1 -39.92 -22.99 33.34
CA MET A 1 -38.83 -22.13 32.85
C MET A 1 -37.69 -22.23 33.85
N LEU A 2 -36.62 -22.93 33.47
CA LEU A 2 -35.40 -23.07 34.27
C LEU A 2 -34.40 -22.00 33.81
N PRO A 3 -33.66 -21.33 34.72
CA PRO A 3 -32.68 -20.32 34.35
C PRO A 3 -31.44 -20.96 33.70
N PRO A 4 -30.76 -20.24 32.78
CA PRO A 4 -29.56 -20.75 32.12
C PRO A 4 -28.35 -20.79 33.06
N PRO A 5 -27.37 -21.68 32.80
CA PRO A 5 -26.18 -21.83 33.62
C PRO A 5 -25.23 -20.62 33.51
N PRO A 6 -24.41 -20.35 34.54
CA PRO A 6 -23.52 -19.19 34.58
C PRO A 6 -22.34 -19.35 33.62
N ARG A 7 -21.90 -18.23 33.02
CA ARG A 7 -20.72 -18.17 32.14
C ARG A 7 -19.43 -18.39 32.94
N PRO A 8 -18.45 -19.13 32.40
CA PRO A 8 -17.13 -19.25 33.02
C PRO A 8 -16.38 -17.92 32.94
N GLN A 9 -15.77 -17.50 34.06
CA GLN A 9 -14.90 -16.34 34.15
C GLN A 9 -13.50 -16.65 33.60
N PRO A 10 -12.74 -15.66 33.08
CA PRO A 10 -11.40 -15.88 32.54
C PRO A 10 -10.42 -16.15 33.69
N ARG A 11 -9.66 -17.25 33.61
CA ARG A 11 -8.50 -17.49 34.49
C ARG A 11 -7.36 -16.55 34.12
N ALA A 12 -6.74 -15.94 35.12
CA ALA A 12 -5.50 -15.17 34.97
C ALA A 12 -4.37 -16.08 34.44
N MET A 13 -3.60 -15.59 33.45
CA MET A 13 -2.43 -16.29 32.93
C MET A 13 -1.21 -16.11 33.86
N ASP A 14 -0.55 -17.22 34.13
CA ASP A 14 0.75 -17.35 34.81
C ASP A 14 1.90 -17.05 33.82
N PRO A 15 2.82 -16.11 34.11
CA PRO A 15 3.85 -15.70 33.16
C PRO A 15 5.09 -16.61 33.27
N ARG A 16 4.97 -17.90 32.94
CA ARG A 16 6.12 -18.81 32.72
C ARG A 16 5.81 -19.92 31.73
N LEU A 17 5.81 -19.60 30.43
CA LEU A 17 5.99 -20.58 29.36
C LEU A 17 6.82 -19.92 28.25
N GLN A 18 8.14 -19.97 28.41
CA GLN A 18 9.06 -19.88 27.29
C GLN A 18 8.77 -21.10 26.41
N THR A 19 8.14 -20.90 25.27
CA THR A 19 8.04 -21.93 24.23
C THR A 19 9.37 -22.03 23.51
N GLU A 20 10.33 -22.71 24.12
CA GLU A 20 11.41 -23.35 23.38
C GLU A 20 10.80 -24.52 22.61
N SER A 21 10.60 -24.33 21.30
CA SER A 21 10.27 -25.43 20.40
C SER A 21 11.52 -26.29 20.22
N VAL A 22 11.56 -27.42 20.92
CA VAL A 22 12.64 -28.41 20.85
C VAL A 22 12.52 -29.14 19.51
N ILE A 23 13.15 -28.59 18.48
CA ILE A 23 13.49 -29.32 17.26
C ILE A 23 14.78 -30.09 17.56
N GLY A 24 14.73 -31.41 17.39
CA GLY A 24 15.70 -32.36 17.93
C GLY A 24 17.17 -32.09 17.60
N GLY A 25 18.04 -32.43 18.57
CA GLY A 25 19.37 -32.99 18.33
C GLY A 25 20.49 -32.09 17.77
N VAL A 26 20.30 -30.79 17.58
CA VAL A 26 21.39 -29.91 17.09
C VAL A 26 22.08 -29.19 18.26
N SER A 27 23.40 -29.41 18.40
CA SER A 27 24.25 -28.70 19.37
C SER A 27 24.12 -27.18 19.20
N SER A 28 24.05 -26.42 20.29
CA SER A 28 23.88 -24.96 20.24
C SER A 28 24.97 -24.22 19.46
N ALA A 29 26.14 -24.85 19.26
CA ALA A 29 27.27 -24.29 18.51
C ALA A 29 27.13 -24.40 16.98
N ASP A 30 26.27 -25.30 16.49
CA ASP A 30 26.09 -25.57 15.05
C ASP A 30 24.79 -24.95 14.48
N LYS A 31 24.01 -24.26 15.32
CA LYS A 31 22.78 -23.58 14.90
C LYS A 31 23.11 -22.37 14.01
N ILE A 32 22.47 -22.31 12.85
CA ILE A 32 22.55 -21.20 11.91
C ILE A 32 21.27 -20.40 12.00
N THR A 33 21.37 -19.07 12.01
CA THR A 33 20.21 -18.17 11.99
C THR A 33 19.99 -17.53 10.62
N LEU A 34 18.82 -16.93 10.39
CA LEU A 34 18.55 -16.13 9.19
C LEU A 34 19.51 -14.95 9.04
N GLY A 35 19.96 -14.36 10.16
CA GLY A 35 20.96 -13.29 10.18
C GLY A 35 22.33 -13.78 9.69
N ASP A 36 22.75 -14.97 10.12
CA ASP A 36 24.00 -15.58 9.66
C ASP A 36 23.96 -15.84 8.14
N ILE A 37 22.84 -16.36 7.63
CA ILE A 37 22.64 -16.60 6.19
C ILE A 37 22.76 -15.31 5.39
N ALA A 38 22.14 -14.22 5.88
CA ALA A 38 22.16 -12.93 5.21
C ALA A 38 23.56 -12.29 5.22
N ARG A 39 24.30 -12.41 6.33
CA ARG A 39 25.55 -11.67 6.56
C ARG A 39 26.81 -12.41 6.16
N GLU A 40 26.87 -13.72 6.39
CA GLU A 40 28.11 -14.50 6.28
C GLU A 40 28.37 -15.02 4.87
N ARG A 41 29.64 -15.34 4.58
CA ARG A 41 30.06 -15.83 3.26
C ARG A 41 29.27 -17.07 2.82
N VAL A 42 29.00 -17.15 1.52
CA VAL A 42 28.17 -18.21 0.94
C VAL A 42 28.74 -19.60 1.21
N ASP A 43 30.05 -19.77 1.05
CA ASP A 43 30.74 -21.06 1.25
C ASP A 43 30.68 -21.56 2.69
N VAL A 44 30.90 -20.67 3.67
CA VAL A 44 30.85 -21.00 5.10
C VAL A 44 29.46 -21.51 5.50
N ILE A 45 28.41 -20.78 5.10
CA ILE A 45 27.02 -21.16 5.43
C ILE A 45 26.60 -22.40 4.66
N SER A 46 27.02 -22.54 3.39
CA SER A 46 26.76 -23.73 2.58
C SER A 46 27.32 -24.98 3.26
N GLU A 47 28.58 -24.96 3.70
CA GLU A 47 29.22 -26.10 4.40
C GLU A 47 28.47 -26.47 5.69
N LYS A 48 28.07 -25.47 6.49
CA LYS A 48 27.30 -25.73 7.72
C LYS A 48 25.91 -26.30 7.40
N MET A 49 25.22 -25.81 6.37
CA MET A 49 23.90 -26.32 5.99
C MET A 49 23.93 -27.78 5.54
N HIS A 50 24.98 -28.23 4.86
CA HIS A 50 25.10 -29.65 4.47
C HIS A 50 25.22 -30.61 5.68
N ARG A 51 25.53 -30.08 6.88
CA ARG A 51 25.61 -30.86 8.12
C ARG A 51 24.33 -30.81 8.94
N LEU A 52 23.35 -29.99 8.53
CA LEU A 52 22.10 -29.83 9.25
C LEU A 52 20.99 -30.68 8.63
N PRO A 53 20.04 -31.19 9.43
CA PRO A 53 18.87 -31.90 8.91
C PRO A 53 17.98 -31.00 8.04
N ASP A 54 17.35 -31.58 7.01
CA ASP A 54 16.43 -30.86 6.13
C ASP A 54 15.25 -30.24 6.90
N GLU A 55 14.78 -30.88 7.98
CA GLU A 55 13.69 -30.34 8.81
C GLU A 55 14.08 -29.01 9.46
N TYR A 56 15.35 -28.84 9.82
CA TYR A 56 15.86 -27.60 10.39
C TYR A 56 15.95 -26.49 9.31
N LEU A 57 16.37 -26.85 8.10
CA LEU A 57 16.43 -25.92 6.98
C LEU A 57 15.02 -25.45 6.56
N ASP A 58 14.03 -26.36 6.57
CA ASP A 58 12.64 -26.02 6.34
C ASP A 58 12.06 -25.13 7.45
N HIS A 59 12.45 -25.37 8.70
CA HIS A 59 12.10 -24.48 9.79
C HIS A 59 12.62 -23.05 9.58
N LEU A 60 13.87 -22.88 9.11
CA LEU A 60 14.40 -21.56 8.75
C LEU A 60 13.59 -20.88 7.63
N LYS A 61 13.17 -21.64 6.61
CA LYS A 61 12.29 -21.12 5.54
C LYS A 61 10.93 -20.68 6.11
N ILE A 62 10.33 -21.46 7.01
CA ILE A 62 9.06 -21.12 7.66
C ILE A 62 9.20 -19.86 8.51
N GLN A 63 10.30 -19.73 9.28
CA GLN A 63 10.60 -18.53 10.06
C GLN A 63 10.66 -17.29 9.16
N LEU A 64 11.37 -17.36 8.03
CA LEU A 64 11.44 -16.24 7.10
C LEU A 64 10.09 -15.91 6.46
N ARG A 65 9.26 -16.91 6.12
CA ARG A 65 7.89 -16.65 5.64
C ARG A 65 7.09 -15.88 6.69
N ALA A 66 7.16 -16.27 7.95
CA ALA A 66 6.46 -15.57 9.03
C ALA A 66 6.92 -14.10 9.16
N ILE A 67 8.23 -13.82 9.02
CA ILE A 67 8.76 -12.45 9.02
C ILE A 67 8.18 -11.65 7.84
N LEU A 68 8.17 -12.22 6.63
CA LEU A 68 7.65 -11.58 5.41
C LEU A 68 6.13 -11.33 5.46
N GLU A 69 5.36 -12.19 6.11
CA GLU A 69 3.90 -12.03 6.29
C GLU A 69 3.55 -11.04 7.39
N SER A 70 4.41 -10.91 8.41
CA SER A 70 4.16 -10.08 9.56
C SER A 70 4.18 -8.57 9.25
N HIS A 71 3.58 -7.77 10.13
CA HIS A 71 3.77 -6.33 10.14
C HIS A 71 5.12 -5.89 10.73
N ASN A 72 6.00 -6.83 11.12
CA ASN A 72 7.32 -6.55 11.68
C ASN A 72 8.32 -6.17 10.58
N ARG A 73 8.11 -4.97 10.01
CA ARG A 73 8.94 -4.47 8.91
C ARG A 73 10.40 -4.29 9.30
N ASP A 74 10.69 -4.03 10.58
CA ASP A 74 12.05 -3.74 11.04
C ASP A 74 12.97 -4.96 10.92
N GLU A 75 12.49 -6.14 11.31
CA GLU A 75 13.27 -7.39 11.23
C GLU A 75 13.59 -7.77 9.78
N PHE A 76 12.59 -7.67 8.88
CA PHE A 76 12.81 -7.89 7.45
C PHE A 76 13.81 -6.88 6.88
N MET A 77 13.69 -5.60 7.22
CA MET A 77 14.59 -4.55 6.72
C MET A 77 16.04 -4.78 7.14
N ILE A 78 16.28 -5.31 8.34
CA ILE A 78 17.63 -5.68 8.80
C ILE A 78 18.22 -6.78 7.91
N LEU A 79 17.48 -7.87 7.69
CA LEU A 79 17.92 -8.98 6.83
C LEU A 79 18.14 -8.52 5.38
N HIS A 80 17.21 -7.72 4.85
CA HIS A 80 17.30 -7.15 3.51
C HIS A 80 18.56 -6.30 3.35
N ASN A 81 18.84 -5.43 4.30
CA ASN A 81 20.03 -4.57 4.30
C ASN A 81 21.33 -5.39 4.35
N PHE A 82 21.39 -6.46 5.16
CA PHE A 82 22.56 -7.35 5.16
C PHE A 82 22.82 -7.98 3.80
N VAL A 83 21.77 -8.42 3.08
CA VAL A 83 21.93 -8.99 1.75
C VAL A 83 22.32 -7.93 0.71
N GLN A 84 21.71 -6.74 0.74
CA GLN A 84 21.97 -5.65 -0.22
C GLN A 84 23.39 -5.08 -0.12
N THR A 85 23.96 -5.04 1.09
CA THR A 85 25.29 -4.47 1.32
C THR A 85 26.43 -5.40 0.89
N ARG A 86 26.13 -6.64 0.49
CA ARG A 86 27.12 -7.66 0.16
C ARG A 86 27.52 -7.65 -1.30
N SER A 87 28.72 -7.13 -1.57
CA SER A 87 29.34 -7.17 -2.90
C SER A 87 29.84 -8.55 -3.31
N ASP A 88 30.00 -9.49 -2.38
CA ASP A 88 30.47 -10.85 -2.67
C ASP A 88 29.38 -11.75 -3.27
N LEU A 89 28.10 -11.35 -3.19
CA LEU A 89 26.97 -12.07 -3.76
C LEU A 89 26.89 -11.84 -5.27
N THR A 90 27.51 -12.74 -6.03
CA THR A 90 27.56 -12.73 -7.49
C THR A 90 27.08 -14.07 -8.03
N ALA A 91 26.76 -14.15 -9.33
CA ALA A 91 26.38 -15.43 -9.94
C ALA A 91 27.44 -16.53 -9.70
N GLN A 92 28.73 -16.19 -9.73
CA GLN A 92 29.83 -17.14 -9.53
C GLN A 92 29.92 -17.66 -8.09
N THR A 93 29.64 -16.82 -7.10
CA THR A 93 29.68 -17.22 -5.68
C THR A 93 28.42 -17.99 -5.29
N LEU A 94 27.25 -17.60 -5.83
CA LEU A 94 25.96 -18.25 -5.54
C LEU A 94 25.83 -19.66 -6.09
N ILE A 95 26.58 -20.04 -7.14
CA ILE A 95 26.63 -21.44 -7.62
C ILE A 95 27.07 -22.42 -6.50
N LYS A 96 27.88 -21.94 -5.54
CA LYS A 96 28.39 -22.72 -4.40
C LYS A 96 27.42 -22.77 -3.22
N ALA A 97 26.31 -22.04 -3.27
CA ALA A 97 25.34 -21.99 -2.19
C ALA A 97 24.60 -23.33 -2.05
N HIS A 98 24.21 -23.64 -0.81
CA HIS A 98 23.23 -24.69 -0.58
C HIS A 98 21.87 -24.26 -1.17
N GLN A 99 21.04 -25.21 -1.61
CA GLN A 99 19.76 -24.89 -2.27
C GLN A 99 18.83 -24.06 -1.36
N ALA A 100 18.66 -24.48 -0.11
CA ALA A 100 17.86 -23.74 0.88
C ALA A 100 18.44 -22.35 1.18
N GLN A 101 19.77 -22.21 1.19
CA GLN A 101 20.44 -20.93 1.37
C GLN A 101 20.10 -19.97 0.23
N LEU A 102 20.14 -20.47 -1.02
CA LEU A 102 19.84 -19.68 -2.20
C LEU A 102 18.37 -19.22 -2.22
N GLU A 103 17.44 -20.11 -1.88
CA GLU A 103 16.01 -19.77 -1.75
C GLU A 103 15.78 -18.68 -0.70
N ILE A 104 16.42 -18.80 0.47
CA ILE A 104 16.36 -17.80 1.54
C ILE A 104 16.94 -16.46 1.08
N LEU A 105 18.12 -16.46 0.46
CA LEU A 105 18.76 -15.24 -0.04
C LEU A 105 17.92 -14.57 -1.14
N VAL A 106 17.35 -15.32 -2.07
CA VAL A 106 16.45 -14.81 -3.11
C VAL A 106 15.17 -14.24 -2.50
N ALA A 107 14.55 -14.95 -1.55
CA ALA A 107 13.34 -14.50 -0.88
C ALA A 107 13.57 -13.20 -0.10
N ILE A 108 14.70 -13.07 0.61
CA ILE A 108 15.11 -11.83 1.27
C ILE A 108 15.31 -10.74 0.22
N ASN A 109 16.20 -10.95 -0.76
CA ASN A 109 16.59 -9.93 -1.74
C ASN A 109 15.38 -9.36 -2.51
N MET A 110 14.44 -10.23 -2.89
CA MET A 110 13.27 -9.87 -3.67
C MET A 110 12.07 -9.43 -2.82
N GLY A 111 12.06 -9.76 -1.52
CA GLY A 111 10.92 -9.55 -0.62
C GLY A 111 9.70 -10.39 -1.01
N ILE A 112 9.91 -11.63 -1.47
CA ILE A 112 8.84 -12.51 -1.99
C ILE A 112 8.88 -13.86 -1.28
N GLN A 113 7.83 -14.16 -0.52
CA GLN A 113 7.72 -15.43 0.22
C GLN A 113 7.49 -16.66 -0.66
N ALA A 114 6.99 -16.47 -1.88
CA ALA A 114 6.64 -17.56 -2.79
C ALA A 114 7.87 -18.44 -3.11
N PHE A 115 9.08 -17.86 -3.13
CA PHE A 115 10.34 -18.61 -3.31
C PHE A 115 10.62 -19.63 -2.20
N LEU A 116 10.00 -19.48 -1.03
CA LEU A 116 10.18 -20.39 0.09
C LEU A 116 9.18 -21.54 0.05
N HIS A 117 8.15 -21.51 -0.80
CA HIS A 117 7.09 -22.51 -0.80
C HIS A 117 7.60 -23.87 -1.33
N PRO A 118 7.25 -25.01 -0.70
CA PRO A 118 7.80 -26.32 -1.09
C PRO A 118 7.55 -26.67 -2.56
N THR A 119 6.33 -26.43 -3.05
CA THR A 119 5.95 -26.70 -4.45
C THR A 119 6.69 -25.82 -5.46
N ILE A 120 7.13 -24.63 -5.05
CA ILE A 120 7.88 -23.70 -5.93
C ILE A 120 9.37 -24.05 -5.89
N SER A 121 9.89 -24.39 -4.71
CA SER A 121 11.27 -24.83 -4.48
C SER A 121 11.62 -26.07 -5.33
N LEU A 122 10.66 -26.96 -5.55
CA LEU A 122 10.83 -28.15 -6.40
C LEU A 122 10.85 -27.86 -7.91
N ASN A 123 10.30 -26.74 -8.37
CA ASN A 123 10.09 -26.44 -9.78
C ASN A 123 11.09 -25.43 -10.36
N LEU A 124 11.85 -24.72 -9.52
CA LEU A 124 12.85 -23.74 -9.95
C LEU A 124 14.25 -24.33 -9.86
N SER A 125 14.98 -24.31 -10.98
CA SER A 125 16.39 -24.72 -11.00
C SER A 125 17.26 -23.71 -10.24
N ARG A 126 18.42 -24.19 -9.76
CA ARG A 126 19.47 -23.34 -9.15
C ARG A 126 19.85 -22.17 -10.05
N ASP A 127 20.06 -22.43 -11.34
CA ASP A 127 20.43 -21.39 -12.31
C ASP A 127 19.33 -20.32 -12.44
N CYS A 128 18.06 -20.73 -12.42
CA CYS A 128 16.93 -19.80 -12.45
C CYS A 128 16.92 -18.89 -11.22
N LEU A 129 17.12 -19.44 -10.02
CA LEU A 129 17.21 -18.67 -8.77
C LEU A 129 18.39 -17.68 -8.78
N ILE A 130 19.55 -18.11 -9.30
CA ILE A 130 20.72 -17.24 -9.43
C ILE A 130 20.43 -16.09 -10.40
N GLU A 131 19.86 -16.37 -11.57
CA GLU A 131 19.50 -15.36 -12.56
C GLU A 131 18.47 -14.36 -12.01
N ILE A 132 17.50 -14.83 -11.22
CA ILE A 132 16.55 -13.95 -10.52
C ILE A 132 17.31 -13.08 -9.51
N PHE A 133 18.18 -13.67 -8.68
CA PHE A 133 18.95 -12.93 -7.67
C PHE A 133 19.75 -11.78 -8.28
N VAL A 134 20.45 -12.04 -9.39
CA VAL A 134 21.26 -11.03 -10.08
C VAL A 134 20.47 -10.17 -11.08
N CYS A 135 19.14 -10.22 -11.00
CA CYS A 135 18.22 -9.41 -11.81
C CYS A 135 18.40 -9.57 -13.33
N LYS A 136 18.72 -10.78 -13.78
CA LYS A 136 18.74 -11.18 -15.20
C LYS A 136 17.46 -11.91 -15.64
N ARG A 137 16.69 -12.41 -14.69
CA ARG A 137 15.40 -13.07 -14.93
C ARG A 137 14.30 -12.45 -14.07
N CYS A 138 13.09 -12.44 -14.60
CA CYS A 138 11.92 -11.91 -13.92
C CYS A 138 11.66 -12.65 -12.59
N ARG A 139 11.50 -11.88 -11.51
CA ARG A 139 11.16 -12.38 -10.17
C ARG A 139 9.73 -12.89 -10.02
N ASN A 140 8.85 -12.66 -11.01
CA ASN A 140 7.54 -13.28 -11.04
C ASN A 140 7.67 -14.72 -11.53
N ILE A 141 7.39 -15.67 -10.63
CA ILE A 141 7.53 -17.12 -10.84
C ILE A 141 6.63 -17.62 -11.98
N ALA A 142 5.54 -16.93 -12.31
CA ALA A 142 4.71 -17.26 -13.47
C ALA A 142 5.29 -16.73 -14.80
N CYS A 143 6.07 -15.65 -14.76
CA CYS A 143 6.60 -14.98 -15.96
C CYS A 143 7.97 -15.54 -16.37
N GLN A 144 8.91 -15.63 -15.44
CA GLN A 144 10.28 -16.16 -15.60
C GLN A 144 11.05 -15.67 -16.85
N SER A 145 10.64 -14.56 -17.46
CA SER A 145 11.23 -14.09 -18.71
C SER A 145 12.61 -13.49 -18.47
N GLN A 146 13.48 -13.59 -19.47
CA GLN A 146 14.80 -12.96 -19.42
C GLN A 146 14.66 -11.43 -19.53
N LEU A 147 15.41 -10.70 -18.71
CA LEU A 147 15.35 -9.24 -18.63
C LEU A 147 16.34 -8.62 -19.61
N HIS A 148 16.04 -8.70 -20.90
CA HIS A 148 16.92 -8.25 -22.00
C HIS A 148 16.47 -6.95 -22.67
N CYS A 149 15.54 -6.20 -22.06
CA CYS A 149 15.06 -4.94 -22.63
C CYS A 149 16.12 -3.84 -22.44
N THR A 150 16.53 -3.21 -23.53
CA THR A 150 17.56 -2.14 -23.55
C THR A 150 16.97 -0.72 -23.50
N CYS A 151 15.67 -0.58 -23.29
CA CYS A 151 15.04 0.74 -23.21
C CYS A 151 15.54 1.51 -21.96
N GLN A 152 15.47 2.84 -21.99
CA GLN A 152 15.94 3.70 -20.90
C GLN A 152 15.30 3.37 -19.54
N ILE A 153 14.08 2.86 -19.53
CA ILE A 153 13.33 2.56 -18.31
C ILE A 153 13.77 1.24 -17.70
N CYS A 154 13.87 0.19 -18.52
CA CYS A 154 14.38 -1.11 -18.09
C CYS A 154 15.86 -1.02 -17.70
N ALA A 155 16.68 -0.27 -18.44
CA ALA A 155 18.09 -0.08 -18.14
C ALA A 155 18.33 0.66 -16.80
N ASN A 156 17.47 1.62 -16.46
CA ASN A 156 17.59 2.40 -15.22
C ASN A 156 16.95 1.72 -14.01
N ARG A 157 16.21 0.62 -14.18
CA ARG A 157 15.47 -0.06 -13.10
C ARG A 157 15.91 -1.51 -12.98
N VAL A 158 16.79 -1.77 -12.02
CA VAL A 158 17.31 -3.11 -11.74
C VAL A 158 16.16 -4.09 -11.47
N GLY A 159 16.13 -5.20 -12.21
CA GLY A 159 15.13 -6.26 -12.05
C GLY A 159 13.73 -5.94 -12.60
N PHE A 160 13.57 -4.83 -13.33
CA PHE A 160 12.29 -4.48 -13.95
C PHE A 160 11.97 -5.40 -15.14
N CYS A 161 10.77 -5.97 -15.15
CA CYS A 161 10.26 -6.77 -16.25
C CYS A 161 9.18 -6.01 -17.02
N ASN A 162 9.45 -5.68 -18.28
CA ASN A 162 8.50 -5.00 -19.15
C ASN A 162 7.23 -5.81 -19.44
N LEU A 163 7.23 -7.14 -19.22
CA LEU A 163 6.07 -7.99 -19.51
C LEU A 163 5.03 -8.03 -18.38
N CYS A 164 5.46 -7.91 -17.13
CA CYS A 164 4.57 -8.13 -15.99
C CYS A 164 4.74 -7.12 -14.86
N THR A 165 5.60 -6.11 -15.01
CA THR A 165 5.84 -5.11 -13.96
C THR A 165 5.25 -3.76 -14.34
N CYS A 166 4.52 -3.15 -13.42
CA CYS A 166 3.96 -1.83 -13.60
C CYS A 166 5.05 -0.76 -13.60
N VAL A 167 5.09 0.08 -14.64
CA VAL A 167 6.04 1.20 -14.77
C VAL A 167 5.88 2.30 -13.72
N ILE A 168 4.79 2.32 -12.96
CA ILE A 168 4.59 3.31 -11.88
C ILE A 168 5.05 2.74 -10.55
N CYS A 169 4.50 1.59 -10.13
CA CYS A 169 4.74 1.07 -8.77
C CYS A 169 5.82 -0.01 -8.67
N ASN A 170 6.41 -0.44 -9.79
CA ASN A 170 7.39 -1.54 -9.88
C ASN A 170 6.91 -2.89 -9.31
N LYS A 171 5.60 -3.03 -9.07
CA LYS A 171 4.97 -4.28 -8.65
C LYS A 171 4.46 -5.04 -9.87
N PHE A 172 4.51 -6.35 -9.77
CA PHE A 172 3.81 -7.26 -10.68
C PHE A 172 2.62 -7.86 -9.94
N ASP A 173 1.66 -8.39 -10.68
CA ASP A 173 0.61 -9.24 -10.13
C ASP A 173 0.57 -10.58 -10.89
N PHE A 174 -0.20 -11.52 -10.35
CA PHE A 174 -0.44 -12.82 -10.98
C PHE A 174 -1.65 -12.78 -11.92
N GLU A 175 -2.28 -11.61 -12.07
CA GLU A 175 -3.51 -11.40 -12.82
C GLU A 175 -3.21 -10.83 -14.20
N VAL A 176 -2.28 -11.47 -14.92
CA VAL A 176 -1.84 -11.10 -16.28
C VAL A 176 -2.96 -11.12 -17.35
N ASN A 177 -4.21 -11.39 -16.98
CA ASN A 177 -5.38 -11.49 -17.85
C ASN A 177 -6.60 -10.69 -17.36
N THR A 178 -6.43 -9.78 -16.39
CA THR A 178 -7.54 -8.96 -15.89
C THR A 178 -7.49 -7.54 -16.45
N CYS A 179 -8.64 -6.86 -16.44
CA CYS A 179 -8.78 -5.43 -16.81
C CYS A 179 -7.96 -4.46 -15.95
N ARG A 180 -7.11 -4.98 -15.07
CA ARG A 180 -6.28 -4.25 -14.13
C ARG A 180 -5.01 -3.70 -14.76
N TRP A 181 -4.71 -4.03 -16.01
CA TRP A 181 -3.54 -3.54 -16.74
C TRP A 181 -3.92 -2.71 -17.96
N ILE A 182 -3.06 -1.73 -18.27
CA ILE A 182 -3.08 -0.90 -19.47
C ILE A 182 -1.69 -1.01 -20.11
N GLY A 183 -1.64 -1.52 -21.34
CA GLY A 183 -0.44 -1.57 -22.16
C GLY A 183 -0.33 -0.35 -23.08
N CYS A 184 0.89 0.09 -23.36
CA CYS A 184 1.16 1.11 -24.38
C CYS A 184 1.53 0.47 -25.73
N ASP A 185 0.77 0.79 -26.77
CA ASP A 185 0.95 0.25 -28.14
C ASP A 185 2.27 0.64 -28.82
N LEU A 186 2.98 1.62 -28.26
CA LEU A 186 4.22 2.16 -28.83
C LEU A 186 5.48 1.57 -28.23
N CYS A 187 5.44 1.21 -26.94
CA CYS A 187 6.62 0.74 -26.21
C CYS A 187 6.39 -0.57 -25.44
N SER A 188 5.20 -1.15 -25.55
CA SER A 188 4.77 -2.41 -24.91
C SER A 188 5.09 -2.50 -23.42
N HIS A 189 5.10 -1.35 -22.73
CA HIS A 189 5.18 -1.27 -21.29
C HIS A 189 3.78 -1.27 -20.68
N TRP A 190 3.68 -1.90 -19.51
CA TRP A 190 2.41 -2.12 -18.83
C TRP A 190 2.32 -1.30 -17.55
N THR A 191 1.11 -0.83 -17.27
CA THR A 191 0.78 -0.06 -16.07
C THR A 191 -0.48 -0.61 -15.45
N HIS A 192 -0.54 -0.77 -14.13
CA HIS A 192 -1.83 -1.05 -13.50
C HIS A 192 -2.81 0.10 -13.79
N THR A 193 -4.05 -0.21 -14.16
CA THR A 193 -5.14 0.74 -14.40
C THR A 193 -5.28 1.72 -13.24
N ASP A 194 -5.28 1.23 -11.99
CA ASP A 194 -5.37 2.07 -10.79
C ASP A 194 -4.16 3.00 -10.63
N CYS A 195 -2.97 2.55 -11.02
CA CYS A 195 -1.78 3.39 -10.98
C CYS A 195 -1.84 4.49 -12.05
N ALA A 196 -2.26 4.15 -13.27
CA ALA A 196 -2.43 5.11 -14.36
C ALA A 196 -3.48 6.18 -14.01
N ILE A 197 -4.59 5.79 -13.37
CA ILE A 197 -5.62 6.74 -12.92
C ILE A 197 -5.06 7.70 -11.87
N ARG A 198 -4.40 7.19 -10.83
CA ARG A 198 -3.84 8.04 -9.76
C ARG A 198 -2.74 8.97 -10.26
N ASP A 199 -1.99 8.55 -11.26
CA ASP A 199 -0.92 9.34 -11.87
C ASP A 199 -1.44 10.31 -12.95
N GLY A 200 -2.77 10.33 -13.21
CA GLY A 200 -3.37 11.23 -14.20
C GLY A 200 -3.06 10.86 -15.65
N GLN A 201 -2.65 9.61 -15.92
CA GLN A 201 -2.30 9.11 -17.25
C GLN A 201 -3.53 8.75 -18.11
N ILE A 202 -4.73 8.83 -17.54
CA ILE A 202 -5.99 8.58 -18.26
C ILE A 202 -6.68 9.90 -18.52
N CYS A 203 -6.78 10.26 -19.81
CA CYS A 203 -7.40 11.51 -20.25
C CYS A 203 -8.70 11.22 -21.01
N PRO A 204 -9.83 11.84 -20.62
CA PRO A 204 -11.05 11.79 -21.42
C PRO A 204 -10.95 12.69 -22.63
N SER A 205 -11.49 12.21 -23.76
CA SER A 205 -11.89 13.04 -24.89
C SER A 205 -13.40 12.99 -25.07
N THR A 206 -13.91 13.71 -26.06
CA THR A 206 -15.34 13.81 -26.38
C THR A 206 -16.01 12.47 -26.65
N GLU A 207 -15.28 11.46 -27.14
CA GLU A 207 -15.85 10.14 -27.51
C GLU A 207 -15.05 8.94 -26.99
N MET A 208 -13.80 9.12 -26.56
CA MET A 208 -12.92 8.03 -26.11
C MET A 208 -12.01 8.41 -24.94
N LEU A 209 -11.61 7.43 -24.15
CA LEU A 209 -10.56 7.58 -23.15
C LEU A 209 -9.21 7.19 -23.77
N TYR A 210 -8.18 8.01 -23.53
CA TYR A 210 -6.82 7.75 -23.98
C TYR A 210 -5.87 7.55 -22.81
N PHE A 211 -4.87 6.70 -23.01
CA PHE A 211 -3.79 6.46 -22.07
C PHE A 211 -2.51 7.17 -22.54
N ARG A 212 -1.99 8.08 -21.72
CA ARG A 212 -0.66 8.68 -21.93
C ARG A 212 0.37 7.86 -21.19
N CYS A 213 1.21 7.16 -21.94
CA CYS A 213 2.23 6.31 -21.35
C CYS A 213 3.33 7.15 -20.70
N GLY A 214 3.55 7.03 -19.39
CA GLY A 214 4.67 7.70 -18.70
C GLY A 214 6.07 7.21 -19.12
N SER A 215 6.15 6.20 -20.00
CA SER A 215 7.41 5.65 -20.48
C SER A 215 7.91 6.31 -21.76
N CYS A 216 7.05 6.42 -22.77
CA CYS A 216 7.38 7.00 -24.06
C CYS A 216 6.68 8.35 -24.32
N ASN A 217 5.86 8.82 -23.38
CA ASN A 217 4.96 9.98 -23.51
C ASN A 217 3.96 9.91 -24.68
N GLY A 218 3.87 8.76 -25.34
CA GLY A 218 2.93 8.53 -26.41
C GLY A 218 1.51 8.27 -25.88
N THR A 219 0.54 8.53 -26.73
CA THR A 219 -0.89 8.34 -26.44
C THR A 219 -1.36 7.05 -27.12
N SER A 220 -1.93 6.14 -26.35
CA SER A 220 -2.51 4.87 -26.82
C SER A 220 -4.00 4.85 -26.52
N GLY A 221 -4.78 4.15 -27.35
CA GLY A 221 -6.17 3.85 -27.01
C GLY A 221 -6.22 2.87 -25.84
N LEU A 222 -7.21 2.98 -24.95
CA LEU A 222 -7.38 2.05 -23.80
C LEU A 222 -7.60 0.57 -24.17
N LEU A 223 -7.80 0.29 -25.46
CA LEU A 223 -7.93 -1.05 -26.05
C LEU A 223 -6.79 -1.39 -27.03
N GLY A 224 -5.79 -0.51 -27.20
CA GLY A 224 -4.71 -0.76 -28.16
C GLY A 224 -3.83 -1.97 -27.80
N TRP A 225 -3.74 -2.29 -26.50
CA TRP A 225 -3.08 -3.49 -25.97
C TRP A 225 -3.68 -4.82 -26.47
N VAL A 226 -4.90 -4.82 -27.03
CA VAL A 226 -5.47 -6.00 -27.69
C VAL A 226 -4.51 -6.50 -28.76
N LYS A 227 -3.84 -5.59 -29.49
CA LYS A 227 -2.81 -5.95 -30.49
C LYS A 227 -1.64 -6.71 -29.86
N ASP A 228 -1.16 -6.26 -28.71
CA ASP A 228 0.00 -6.85 -28.02
C ASP A 228 -0.35 -8.19 -27.34
N VAL A 229 -1.58 -8.36 -26.83
CA VAL A 229 -2.07 -9.66 -26.33
C VAL A 229 -2.24 -10.67 -27.45
N PHE A 230 -2.71 -10.22 -28.62
CA PHE A 230 -2.69 -11.05 -29.83
C PHE A 230 -1.26 -11.43 -30.23
N GLN A 231 -0.31 -10.49 -30.20
CA GLN A 231 1.10 -10.77 -30.52
C GLN A 231 1.84 -11.64 -29.49
N TYR A 232 1.52 -11.55 -28.20
CA TYR A 232 2.08 -12.41 -27.16
C TYR A 232 1.46 -13.81 -27.16
N SER A 233 0.19 -13.91 -27.58
CA SER A 233 -0.50 -15.20 -27.72
C SER A 233 -0.18 -15.89 -29.05
N ALA A 234 0.22 -15.13 -30.08
CA ALA A 234 0.54 -15.63 -31.42
C ALA A 234 1.67 -16.70 -31.49
N PRO A 235 2.73 -16.66 -30.67
CA PRO A 235 3.76 -17.72 -30.65
C PRO A 235 3.25 -19.07 -30.15
N ALA A 236 2.15 -19.10 -29.41
CA ALA A 236 1.45 -20.33 -29.03
C ALA A 236 0.56 -20.87 -30.16
N TRP A 237 0.43 -20.13 -31.27
CA TRP A 237 -0.27 -20.57 -32.46
C TRP A 237 0.74 -21.33 -33.33
N ASP A 238 0.46 -22.60 -33.61
CA ASP A 238 1.36 -23.39 -34.44
C ASP A 238 1.41 -22.89 -35.90
N ARG A 239 2.44 -23.31 -36.63
CA ARG A 239 2.71 -22.89 -38.02
C ARG A 239 1.54 -23.22 -38.95
N ASP A 240 0.77 -24.26 -38.62
CA ASP A 240 -0.38 -24.71 -39.39
C ASP A 240 -1.61 -23.83 -39.12
N ALA A 241 -1.83 -23.39 -37.87
CA ALA A 241 -2.87 -22.43 -37.49
C ALA A 241 -2.64 -21.04 -38.11
N LEU A 242 -1.39 -20.59 -38.18
CA LEU A 242 -1.01 -19.32 -38.82
C LEU A 242 -1.04 -19.40 -40.36
N SER A 243 -0.56 -20.50 -40.95
CA SER A 243 -0.55 -20.69 -42.42
C SER A 243 -1.96 -20.76 -43.00
N LEU A 244 -2.95 -21.27 -42.25
CA LEU A 244 -4.35 -21.34 -42.68
C LEU A 244 -5.04 -19.96 -42.70
N ILE A 245 -4.74 -19.09 -41.72
CA ILE A 245 -5.25 -17.71 -41.69
C ILE A 245 -4.73 -16.92 -42.91
N LEU A 246 -3.45 -17.08 -43.24
CA LEU A 246 -2.83 -16.44 -44.40
C LEU A 246 -3.29 -17.06 -45.73
N HIS A 247 -3.52 -18.39 -45.78
CA HIS A 247 -4.06 -19.04 -46.97
C HIS A 247 -5.54 -18.72 -47.23
N HIS A 248 -6.36 -18.41 -46.22
CA HIS A 248 -7.76 -18.04 -46.45
C HIS A 248 -7.92 -16.76 -47.28
N HIS A 249 -6.98 -15.82 -47.17
CA HIS A 249 -6.96 -14.61 -48.01
C HIS A 249 -6.32 -14.82 -49.40
N HIS A 250 -5.55 -15.90 -49.61
CA HIS A 250 -4.91 -16.19 -50.91
C HIS A 250 -5.65 -17.24 -51.75
N TYR A 251 -6.45 -18.14 -51.13
CA TYR A 251 -7.16 -19.21 -51.83
C TYR A 251 -8.49 -18.82 -52.48
N GLN A 252 -8.80 -17.54 -52.59
CA GLN A 252 -9.75 -17.03 -53.58
C GLN A 252 -9.09 -16.62 -54.90
N ALA A 253 -7.75 -16.70 -55.03
CA ALA A 253 -7.05 -16.21 -56.22
C ALA A 253 -6.38 -17.28 -57.10
N PHE A 254 -5.76 -18.36 -56.59
CA PHE A 254 -5.08 -19.33 -57.46
C PHE A 254 -5.10 -20.76 -56.93
N GLY A 255 -5.41 -21.70 -57.83
CA GLY A 255 -5.51 -23.13 -57.55
C GLY A 255 -4.21 -23.92 -57.73
N ASN A 256 -4.33 -25.18 -57.32
CA ASN A 256 -3.44 -26.35 -57.48
C ASN A 256 -2.15 -26.44 -56.66
N GLY A 257 -2.00 -27.60 -55.99
CA GLY A 257 -0.71 -28.30 -55.91
C GLY A 257 -0.25 -28.84 -54.56
N THR A 258 -0.63 -30.09 -54.26
CA THR A 258 0.15 -31.15 -53.57
C THR A 258 0.76 -30.94 -52.18
N GLY A 259 0.36 -31.81 -51.24
CA GLY A 259 1.31 -32.40 -50.28
C GLY A 259 0.88 -32.49 -48.81
N ARG A 260 0.78 -33.75 -48.33
CA ARG A 260 0.67 -34.25 -46.94
C ARG A 260 -0.67 -34.11 -46.21
N LEU A 261 -1.12 -35.25 -45.69
CA LEU A 261 -2.27 -35.41 -44.79
C LEU A 261 -2.02 -34.60 -43.50
N LEU A 262 -2.59 -33.40 -43.45
CA LEU A 262 -2.84 -32.61 -42.25
C LEU A 262 -4.35 -32.42 -42.19
N MET A 263 -4.89 -32.41 -40.97
CA MET A 263 -6.31 -32.30 -40.58
C MET A 263 -7.24 -31.72 -41.66
N ALA A 264 -8.42 -32.31 -41.84
CA ALA A 264 -9.37 -31.85 -42.85
C ALA A 264 -9.62 -30.33 -42.70
N PRO A 265 -9.59 -29.53 -43.79
CA PRO A 265 -9.71 -28.06 -43.72
C PRO A 265 -10.90 -27.58 -42.88
N GLN A 266 -11.99 -28.34 -42.86
CA GLN A 266 -13.19 -28.07 -42.07
C GLN A 266 -12.94 -28.22 -40.56
N GLU A 267 -12.14 -29.19 -40.15
CA GLU A 267 -11.78 -29.46 -38.75
C GLU A 267 -10.80 -28.40 -38.22
N ALA A 268 -9.85 -27.97 -39.06
CA ALA A 268 -8.96 -26.85 -38.74
C ALA A 268 -9.72 -25.52 -38.62
N CYS A 269 -10.63 -25.22 -39.55
CA CYS A 269 -11.52 -24.05 -39.46
C CYS A 269 -12.41 -24.10 -38.21
N HIS A 270 -12.90 -25.28 -37.82
CA HIS A 270 -13.71 -25.44 -36.62
C HIS A 270 -12.91 -25.10 -35.35
N ARG A 271 -11.68 -25.60 -35.24
CA ARG A 271 -10.78 -25.30 -34.12
C ARG A 271 -10.38 -23.82 -34.06
N VAL A 272 -10.09 -23.20 -35.19
CA VAL A 272 -9.83 -21.75 -35.26
C VAL A 272 -11.06 -20.95 -34.84
N ALA A 273 -12.24 -21.31 -35.33
CA ALA A 273 -13.49 -20.67 -34.93
C ALA A 273 -13.79 -20.87 -33.44
N GLU A 274 -13.40 -22.00 -32.84
CA GLU A 274 -13.51 -22.23 -31.40
C GLU A 274 -12.59 -21.31 -30.59
N VAL A 275 -11.31 -21.20 -30.98
CA VAL A 275 -10.35 -20.30 -30.31
C VAL A 275 -10.76 -18.83 -30.49
N ALA A 276 -11.16 -18.43 -31.69
CA ALA A 276 -11.65 -17.08 -31.96
C ALA A 276 -12.92 -16.77 -31.14
N ARG A 277 -13.86 -17.72 -31.05
CA ARG A 277 -15.05 -17.59 -30.19
C ARG A 277 -14.66 -17.44 -28.73
N GLU A 278 -13.69 -18.21 -28.22
CA GLU A 278 -13.27 -18.09 -26.83
C GLU A 278 -12.54 -16.77 -26.56
N VAL A 279 -11.73 -16.27 -27.48
CA VAL A 279 -11.10 -14.93 -27.37
C VAL A 279 -12.17 -13.83 -27.37
N LEU A 280 -13.13 -13.89 -28.29
CA LEU A 280 -14.24 -12.94 -28.33
C LEU A 280 -15.09 -12.99 -27.05
N ARG A 281 -15.39 -14.20 -26.55
CA ARG A 281 -16.11 -14.41 -25.29
C ARG A 281 -15.36 -13.79 -24.11
N LYS A 282 -14.03 -13.94 -24.04
CA LYS A 282 -13.20 -13.31 -23.01
C LYS A 282 -13.19 -11.79 -23.11
N ILE A 283 -13.09 -11.24 -24.34
CA ILE A 283 -13.16 -9.80 -24.58
C ILE A 283 -14.52 -9.24 -24.15
N GLU A 284 -15.61 -9.93 -24.48
CA GLU A 284 -16.97 -9.53 -24.11
C GLU A 284 -17.18 -9.58 -22.59
N MET A 285 -16.71 -10.65 -21.92
CA MET A 285 -16.72 -10.72 -20.45
C MET A 285 -15.97 -9.56 -19.81
N VAL A 286 -14.79 -9.22 -20.34
CA VAL A 286 -13.99 -8.06 -19.91
C VAL A 286 -14.74 -6.75 -20.13
N GLY A 287 -15.37 -6.56 -21.30
CA GLY A 287 -16.17 -5.39 -21.61
C GLY A 287 -17.35 -5.21 -20.65
N ASN A 288 -18.10 -6.29 -20.39
CA ASN A 288 -19.24 -6.30 -19.47
C ASN A 288 -18.81 -6.00 -18.03
N GLU A 289 -17.70 -6.59 -17.58
CA GLU A 289 -17.17 -6.34 -16.25
C GLU A 289 -16.69 -4.89 -16.09
N LYS A 290 -16.01 -4.31 -17.09
CA LYS A 290 -15.65 -2.88 -17.09
C LYS A 290 -16.88 -1.99 -17.01
N MET A 291 -17.93 -2.29 -17.77
CA MET A 291 -19.18 -1.54 -17.72
C MET A 291 -19.83 -1.61 -16.34
N ARG A 292 -19.81 -2.78 -15.70
CA ARG A 292 -20.27 -2.98 -14.32
C ARG A 292 -19.45 -2.18 -13.32
N MET A 293 -18.12 -2.20 -13.44
CA MET A 293 -17.21 -1.43 -12.57
C MET A 293 -17.44 0.07 -12.71
N VAL A 294 -17.56 0.60 -13.93
CA VAL A 294 -17.85 2.02 -14.18
C VAL A 294 -19.20 2.42 -13.59
N LYS A 295 -20.23 1.57 -13.76
CA LYS A 295 -21.55 1.80 -13.15
C LYS A 295 -21.46 1.88 -11.63
N ASN A 296 -20.73 0.95 -11.00
CA ASN A 296 -20.54 0.96 -9.55
C ASN A 296 -19.75 2.17 -9.08
N ALA A 297 -18.66 2.52 -9.76
CA ALA A 297 -17.86 3.70 -9.44
C ALA A 297 -18.69 4.98 -9.52
N ARG A 298 -19.58 5.09 -10.52
CA ARG A 298 -20.50 6.21 -10.63
C ARG A 298 -21.50 6.29 -9.48
N LEU A 299 -22.09 5.16 -9.08
CA LEU A 299 -22.97 5.12 -7.90
C LEU A 299 -22.25 5.53 -6.60
N SER A 300 -21.00 5.11 -6.45
CA SER A 300 -20.17 5.53 -5.31
C SER A 300 -19.84 7.03 -5.34
N LEU A 301 -19.56 7.58 -6.53
CA LEU A 301 -19.35 9.02 -6.71
C LEU A 301 -20.62 9.80 -6.35
N ASP A 302 -21.78 9.41 -6.89
CA ASP A 302 -23.07 10.06 -6.59
C ASP A 302 -23.41 9.99 -5.10
N ALA A 303 -23.02 8.91 -4.40
CA ALA A 303 -23.20 8.78 -2.96
C ALA A 303 -22.26 9.73 -2.18
N CYS A 304 -21.00 9.85 -2.60
CA CYS A 304 -20.05 10.78 -2.02
C CYS A 304 -20.48 12.24 -2.21
N GLU A 305 -20.99 12.60 -3.39
CA GLU A 305 -21.49 13.95 -3.68
C GLU A 305 -22.66 14.32 -2.75
N ARG A 306 -23.60 13.40 -2.54
CA ARG A 306 -24.69 13.61 -1.56
C ARG A 306 -24.18 13.80 -0.14
N GLU A 307 -23.21 13.00 0.30
CA GLU A 307 -22.63 13.14 1.64
C GLU A 307 -21.92 14.49 1.83
N VAL A 308 -21.23 14.98 0.79
CA VAL A 308 -20.59 16.30 0.81
C VAL A 308 -21.65 17.40 0.92
N GLU A 309 -22.75 17.30 0.18
CA GLU A 309 -23.85 18.27 0.25
C GLU A 309 -24.54 18.29 1.63
N ASP A 310 -24.78 17.12 2.21
CA ASP A 310 -25.38 17.01 3.55
C ASP A 310 -24.45 17.59 4.63
N LYS A 311 -23.14 17.32 4.54
CA LYS A 311 -22.15 17.91 5.45
C LYS A 311 -22.05 19.42 5.28
N ALA A 312 -22.19 19.94 4.07
CA ALA A 312 -22.22 21.39 3.83
C ALA A 312 -23.43 22.04 4.52
N LYS A 313 -24.61 21.42 4.47
CA LYS A 313 -25.82 21.89 5.19
C LYS A 313 -25.62 21.89 6.71
N GLN A 314 -25.09 20.80 7.26
CA GLN A 314 -24.78 20.69 8.70
C GLN A 314 -23.78 21.76 9.16
N LEU A 315 -22.77 22.06 8.34
CA LEU A 315 -21.79 23.10 8.64
C LEU A 315 -22.43 24.49 8.72
N GLU A 316 -23.37 24.82 7.83
CA GLU A 316 -24.09 26.09 7.86
C GLU A 316 -25.00 26.21 9.09
N GLU A 317 -25.69 25.14 9.48
CA GLU A 317 -26.48 25.12 10.73
C GLU A 317 -25.60 25.35 11.97
N LEU A 318 -24.45 24.67 12.05
CA LEU A 318 -23.49 24.86 13.15
C LEU A 318 -22.91 26.27 13.19
N LYS A 319 -22.66 26.90 12.04
CA LYS A 319 -22.21 28.29 11.96
C LYS A 319 -23.28 29.24 12.50
N LEU A 320 -24.54 29.04 12.13
CA LEU A 320 -25.65 29.85 12.62
C LEU A 320 -25.81 29.73 14.15
N GLU A 321 -25.71 28.51 14.68
CA GLU A 321 -25.80 28.27 16.12
C GLU A 321 -24.63 28.93 16.87
N ARG A 322 -23.40 28.77 16.35
CA ARG A 322 -22.22 29.45 16.89
C ARG A 322 -22.37 30.97 16.87
N GLN A 323 -22.99 31.54 15.83
CA GLN A 323 -23.23 32.97 15.72
C GLN A 323 -24.22 33.46 16.80
N LYS A 324 -25.27 32.70 17.09
CA LYS A 324 -26.20 33.00 18.20
C LYS A 324 -25.49 32.96 19.55
N GLN A 325 -24.67 31.94 19.78
CA GLN A 325 -23.88 31.83 21.02
C GLN A 325 -22.92 33.00 21.20
N LEU A 326 -22.27 33.46 20.13
CA LEU A 326 -21.40 34.63 20.17
C LEU A 326 -22.18 35.91 20.51
N GLN A 327 -23.36 36.11 19.92
CA GLN A 327 -24.22 37.25 20.22
C GLN A 327 -24.68 37.27 21.69
N GLU A 328 -25.03 36.10 22.24
CA GLU A 328 -25.42 36.00 23.65
C GLU A 328 -24.22 36.25 24.58
N LEU A 329 -23.05 35.71 24.27
CA LEU A 329 -21.83 35.96 25.04
C LEU A 329 -21.47 37.44 25.05
N ASP A 330 -21.54 38.10 23.90
CA ASP A 330 -21.29 39.54 23.74
C ASP A 330 -22.31 40.38 24.56
N ARG A 331 -23.56 39.95 24.65
CA ARG A 331 -24.56 40.55 25.53
C ARG A 331 -24.18 40.40 27.01
N ILE A 332 -23.75 39.22 27.43
CA ILE A 332 -23.32 38.96 28.82
C ILE A 332 -22.10 39.82 29.16
N VAL A 333 -21.10 39.88 28.27
CA VAL A 333 -19.89 40.70 28.46
C VAL A 333 -20.25 42.17 28.66
N ARG A 334 -21.15 42.72 27.85
CA ARG A 334 -21.64 44.09 28.03
C ARG A 334 -22.30 44.32 29.39
N LEU A 335 -23.17 43.41 29.81
CA LEU A 335 -23.85 43.51 31.11
C LEU A 335 -22.83 43.44 32.26
N LYS A 336 -21.84 42.55 32.17
CA LYS A 336 -20.78 42.45 33.17
C LYS A 336 -19.89 43.67 33.21
N GLN A 337 -19.60 44.30 32.06
CA GLN A 337 -18.88 45.56 32.03
C GLN A 337 -19.67 46.67 32.76
N GLN A 338 -20.99 46.77 32.50
CA GLN A 338 -21.84 47.73 33.19
C GLN A 338 -21.93 47.47 34.70
N GLU A 339 -21.99 46.20 35.13
CA GLU A 339 -21.94 45.84 36.54
C GLU A 339 -20.63 46.32 37.18
N VAL A 340 -19.48 46.07 36.54
CA VAL A 340 -18.16 46.53 37.01
C VAL A 340 -18.14 48.04 37.19
N ASP A 341 -18.63 48.80 36.21
CA ASP A 341 -18.68 50.27 36.26
C ASP A 341 -19.54 50.77 37.44
N ILE A 342 -20.69 50.14 37.68
CA ILE A 342 -21.58 50.47 38.81
C ILE A 342 -20.91 50.14 40.15
N PHE A 343 -20.24 48.99 40.26
CA PHE A 343 -19.54 48.60 41.48
C PHE A 343 -18.39 49.55 41.79
N GLN A 344 -17.64 49.97 40.78
CA GLN A 344 -16.57 50.96 40.93
C GLN A 344 -17.13 52.30 41.44
N LEU A 345 -18.22 52.78 40.83
CA LEU A 345 -18.86 54.04 41.24
C LEU A 345 -19.36 53.99 42.69
N LYS A 346 -19.90 52.85 43.14
CA LYS A 346 -20.30 52.63 44.53
C LYS A 346 -19.10 52.59 45.48
N ALA A 347 -18.02 51.90 45.10
CA ALA A 347 -16.80 51.85 45.89
C ALA A 347 -16.20 53.26 46.09
N ASP A 348 -16.15 54.07 45.03
CA ASP A 348 -15.65 55.44 45.09
C ASP A 348 -16.55 56.35 45.94
N ALA A 349 -17.87 56.14 45.91
CA ALA A 349 -18.80 56.85 46.79
C ALA A 349 -18.60 56.48 48.27
N ALA A 350 -18.46 55.18 48.58
CA ALA A 350 -18.21 54.69 49.92
C ALA A 350 -16.86 55.22 50.46
N LYS A 351 -15.81 55.22 49.63
CA LYS A 351 -14.50 55.80 49.98
C LYS A 351 -14.62 57.28 50.34
N ARG A 352 -15.29 58.08 49.52
CA ARG A 352 -15.53 59.52 49.79
C ARG A 352 -16.35 59.76 51.06
N GLN A 353 -17.28 58.87 51.40
CA GLN A 353 -18.06 58.97 52.63
C GLN A 353 -17.20 58.63 53.86
N ALA A 354 -16.40 57.56 53.79
CA ALA A 354 -15.47 57.19 54.84
C ALA A 354 -14.46 58.32 55.13
N GLU A 355 -13.88 58.91 54.08
CA GLU A 355 -12.96 60.05 54.21
C GLU A 355 -13.63 61.27 54.87
N ARG A 356 -14.91 61.55 54.56
CA ARG A 356 -15.67 62.64 55.21
C ARG A 356 -15.89 62.37 56.70
N LEU A 357 -16.30 61.15 57.05
CA LEU A 357 -16.50 60.75 58.44
C LEU A 357 -15.18 60.81 59.23
N GLN A 358 -14.07 60.39 58.61
CA GLN A 358 -12.74 60.48 59.22
C GLN A 358 -12.34 61.95 59.49
N ARG A 359 -12.57 62.87 58.54
CA ARG A 359 -12.31 64.31 58.75
C ARG A 359 -13.16 64.88 59.88
N PHE A 360 -14.45 64.53 59.94
CA PHE A 360 -15.35 64.98 61.00
C PHE A 360 -14.91 64.45 62.37
N ALA A 361 -14.52 63.18 62.47
CA ALA A 361 -14.01 62.59 63.71
C ALA A 361 -12.73 63.30 64.18
N LEU A 362 -11.79 63.59 63.27
CA LEU A 362 -10.58 64.35 63.57
C LEU A 362 -10.90 65.76 64.07
N ALA A 363 -11.80 66.49 63.40
CA ALA A 363 -12.24 67.82 63.83
C ALA A 363 -12.89 67.80 65.23
N LYS A 364 -13.81 66.86 65.47
CA LYS A 364 -14.46 66.72 66.78
C LYS A 364 -13.47 66.39 67.90
N SER A 365 -12.48 65.54 67.63
CA SER A 365 -11.43 65.24 68.61
C SER A 365 -10.53 66.46 68.90
N ALA A 366 -10.28 67.31 67.91
CA ALA A 366 -9.55 68.57 68.09
C ALA A 366 -10.37 69.58 68.92
N ASP A 367 -11.67 69.74 68.63
CA ASP A 367 -12.57 70.61 69.41
C ASP A 367 -12.69 70.15 70.87
N GLN A 368 -12.81 68.84 71.12
CA GLN A 368 -12.81 68.28 72.47
C GLN A 368 -11.49 68.53 73.20
N SER A 369 -10.36 68.45 72.49
CA SER A 369 -9.04 68.75 73.04
C SER A 369 -8.93 70.25 73.40
N GLN A 370 -9.44 71.14 72.56
CA GLN A 370 -9.50 72.59 72.83
C GLN A 370 -10.45 72.94 73.99
N GLN A 371 -11.62 72.29 74.08
CA GLN A 371 -12.56 72.47 75.19
C GLN A 371 -11.99 71.95 76.51
N HIS A 372 -11.28 70.80 76.50
CA HIS A 372 -10.55 70.34 77.68
C HIS A 372 -9.49 71.36 78.10
N TYR A 373 -8.74 71.91 77.15
CA TYR A 373 -7.75 72.93 77.43
C TYR A 373 -8.37 74.20 78.05
N ALA A 374 -9.50 74.67 77.52
CA ALA A 374 -10.22 75.84 78.02
C ALA A 374 -10.87 75.62 79.41
N THR A 375 -11.47 74.45 79.64
CA THR A 375 -12.09 74.12 80.93
C THR A 375 -11.04 73.96 82.02
N THR A 376 -9.89 73.36 81.72
CA THR A 376 -8.77 73.24 82.68
C THR A 376 -8.17 74.61 82.99
N TYR A 377 -8.11 75.54 82.03
CA TYR A 377 -7.64 76.91 82.28
C TYR A 377 -8.61 77.73 83.14
N ASN A 378 -9.93 77.58 82.94
CA ASN A 378 -10.96 78.26 83.73
C ASN A 378 -11.24 77.63 85.11
N SER A 379 -10.63 76.49 85.43
CA SER A 379 -10.71 75.85 86.76
C SER A 379 -9.59 76.27 87.72
N PHE A 380 -8.76 77.24 87.33
CA PHE A 380 -7.69 77.83 88.15
C PHE A 380 -7.92 79.32 88.49
N GLU A 381 -9.11 79.85 88.24
CA GLU A 381 -9.64 81.09 88.85
C GLU A 381 -10.69 80.72 89.90
#